data_AF-A0AA47NTG6-F1
#
_entry.id   AF-A0AA47NTG6-F1
#
_cell.length_a   1.000
_cell.length_b   1.000
_cell.length_c   1.000
_cell.angle_alpha   90.00
_cell.angle_beta   90.00
_cell.angle_gamma   90.00
#
_symmetry.space_group_name_H-M   'P 1'
#
loop_
_entity.id
_entity.type
_entity.pdbx_description
1 polymer ?
#
loop_
_entity_poly.entity_id
_entity_poly.type
_entity_poly.pdbx_seq_one_letter_code
_entity_poly.pdbx_strand_id
1 'polypeptide(L)'
;MKRTAEQLQRQRGDFEHVFALVPEPENPAKRCRGAGDRKTEYKELYFKVLDTIDSQMQQRLSSLEKMTFLGLLDFPRFHQYEQAFPESAFDALKYTYGQFFDDVLLRSELKVLYVSPDLKKRNVSELTSFMRSNGLCDAMPQLYKLCELFLTLPSTTASVERTFSGLKRIKTYQRNAMGQQRLSGLAMMSIERRMLQKIKSDESFYDKVIVEFTKKARRMEFIYK
;
A
#
# COMPACT_ATOMS: atom_id res chain seq x y z
N MET A 1 -5.49 10.20 -13.45
CA MET A 1 -6.92 10.29 -13.14
C MET A 1 -7.78 10.47 -14.39
N LYS A 2 -7.59 11.50 -15.22
CA LYS A 2 -8.38 11.72 -16.46
C LYS A 2 -8.42 10.51 -17.41
N ARG A 3 -7.26 9.92 -17.75
CA ARG A 3 -7.18 8.73 -18.62
C ARG A 3 -7.92 7.51 -18.08
N THR A 4 -7.96 7.31 -16.76
CA THR A 4 -8.59 6.14 -16.12
C THR A 4 -10.10 6.27 -16.05
N ALA A 5 -10.59 7.49 -15.77
CA ALA A 5 -12.01 7.83 -15.82
C ALA A 5 -12.57 7.68 -17.25
N GLU A 6 -11.83 8.17 -18.26
CA GLU A 6 -12.16 7.98 -19.68
C GLU A 6 -12.22 6.50 -20.07
N GLN A 7 -11.36 5.66 -19.49
CA GLN A 7 -11.31 4.22 -19.76
C GLN A 7 -12.49 3.47 -19.12
N LEU A 8 -12.90 3.86 -17.91
CA LEU A 8 -14.13 3.36 -17.27
C LEU A 8 -15.38 3.78 -18.06
N GLN A 9 -15.38 4.99 -18.62
CA GLN A 9 -16.48 5.49 -19.45
C GLN A 9 -16.57 4.74 -20.80
N ARG A 10 -15.43 4.37 -21.39
CA ARG A 10 -15.38 3.47 -22.56
C ARG A 10 -15.90 2.07 -22.22
N GLN A 11 -15.51 1.52 -21.06
CA GLN A 11 -15.99 0.21 -20.62
C GLN A 11 -17.50 0.22 -20.35
N ARG A 12 -18.09 1.30 -19.82
CA ARG A 12 -19.56 1.42 -19.69
C ARG A 12 -20.32 1.19 -21.00
N GLY A 13 -19.72 1.45 -22.16
CA GLY A 13 -20.29 1.20 -23.49
C GLY A 13 -20.07 -0.22 -24.03
N ASP A 14 -19.23 -1.03 -23.39
CA ASP A 14 -18.76 -2.34 -23.90
C ASP A 14 -19.56 -3.54 -23.33
N PHE A 15 -20.66 -3.25 -22.63
CA PHE A 15 -21.50 -4.27 -21.99
C PHE A 15 -21.94 -5.38 -22.97
N GLU A 16 -22.30 -5.01 -24.20
CA GLU A 16 -22.77 -5.97 -25.22
C GLU A 16 -21.67 -6.96 -25.63
N HIS A 17 -20.43 -6.51 -25.77
CA HIS A 17 -19.29 -7.38 -26.06
C HIS A 17 -18.99 -8.31 -24.86
N VAL A 18 -19.01 -7.77 -23.64
CA VAL A 18 -18.74 -8.55 -22.42
C VAL A 18 -19.82 -9.60 -22.21
N PHE A 19 -21.09 -9.26 -22.44
CA PHE A 19 -22.21 -10.19 -22.34
C PHE A 19 -22.12 -11.33 -23.37
N ALA A 20 -21.67 -11.04 -24.60
CA ALA A 20 -21.47 -12.05 -25.64
C ALA A 20 -20.38 -13.09 -25.31
N LEU A 21 -19.48 -12.79 -24.37
CA LEU A 21 -18.44 -13.71 -23.90
C LEU A 21 -18.87 -14.56 -22.70
N VAL A 22 -20.05 -14.29 -22.11
CA VAL A 22 -20.55 -15.05 -20.96
C VAL A 22 -21.01 -16.43 -21.44
N PRO A 23 -20.39 -17.54 -20.99
CA PRO A 23 -20.82 -18.88 -21.37
C PRO A 23 -22.26 -19.12 -20.92
N GLU A 24 -23.08 -19.71 -21.80
CA GLU A 24 -24.39 -20.20 -21.35
C GLU A 24 -24.20 -21.33 -20.33
N PRO A 25 -24.95 -21.33 -19.22
CA PRO A 25 -24.79 -22.36 -18.20
C PRO A 25 -25.17 -23.74 -18.75
N GLU A 26 -24.30 -24.72 -18.54
CA GLU A 26 -24.48 -26.11 -19.00
C GLU A 26 -25.71 -26.82 -18.42
N ASN A 27 -26.38 -26.25 -17.41
CA ASN A 27 -27.57 -26.83 -16.81
C ASN A 27 -28.64 -25.76 -16.47
N PRO A 28 -29.71 -25.62 -17.26
CA PRO A 28 -30.77 -24.66 -16.99
C PRO A 28 -31.65 -25.18 -15.84
N ALA A 29 -31.20 -25.00 -14.60
CA ALA A 29 -32.01 -25.32 -13.43
C ALA A 29 -33.32 -24.52 -13.49
N LYS A 30 -34.44 -25.27 -13.55
CA LYS A 30 -35.85 -24.88 -13.40
C LYS A 30 -36.11 -23.38 -13.56
N ARG A 31 -36.64 -23.02 -14.74
CA ARG A 31 -37.35 -21.76 -15.04
C ARG A 31 -38.27 -21.38 -13.86
N CYS A 32 -37.78 -20.57 -12.94
CA CYS A 32 -38.61 -19.89 -11.97
C CYS A 32 -39.29 -18.73 -12.70
N ARG A 33 -40.62 -18.76 -12.70
CA ARG A 33 -41.48 -17.75 -13.30
C ARG A 33 -41.29 -16.43 -12.53
N GLY A 34 -40.48 -15.56 -13.12
CA GLY A 34 -40.18 -14.21 -12.64
C GLY A 34 -38.98 -13.63 -13.40
N ALA A 35 -38.75 -14.08 -14.63
CA ALA A 35 -37.57 -13.74 -15.41
C ALA A 35 -37.69 -12.30 -15.92
N GLY A 36 -37.21 -11.35 -15.13
CA GLY A 36 -36.59 -10.16 -15.71
C GLY A 36 -35.54 -10.64 -16.71
N ASP A 37 -35.46 -9.99 -17.86
CA ASP A 37 -34.51 -10.33 -18.92
C ASP A 37 -33.13 -10.59 -18.30
N ARG A 38 -32.60 -11.80 -18.45
CA ARG A 38 -31.32 -12.20 -17.83
C ARG A 38 -30.21 -11.22 -18.22
N LYS A 39 -30.30 -10.67 -19.42
CA LYS A 39 -29.47 -9.57 -19.94
C LYS A 39 -29.56 -8.31 -19.07
N THR A 40 -30.74 -7.93 -18.61
CA THR A 40 -30.98 -6.79 -17.71
C THR A 40 -30.36 -7.03 -16.34
N GLU A 41 -30.49 -8.23 -15.76
CA GLU A 41 -29.86 -8.57 -14.47
C GLU A 41 -28.32 -8.52 -14.57
N TYR A 42 -27.74 -9.07 -15.64
CA TYR A 42 -26.29 -8.96 -15.89
C TYR A 42 -25.85 -7.53 -16.17
N LYS A 43 -26.70 -6.72 -16.82
CA LYS A 43 -26.44 -5.30 -17.08
C LYS A 43 -26.42 -4.50 -15.78
N GLU A 44 -27.38 -4.73 -14.89
CA GLU A 44 -27.40 -4.13 -13.55
C GLU A 44 -26.18 -4.54 -12.73
N LEU A 45 -25.81 -5.82 -12.74
CA LEU A 45 -24.61 -6.30 -12.05
C LEU A 45 -23.33 -5.67 -12.62
N TYR A 46 -23.22 -5.58 -13.95
CA TYR A 46 -22.09 -4.96 -14.64
C TYR A 46 -21.90 -3.50 -14.23
N PHE A 47 -22.97 -2.70 -14.28
CA PHE A 47 -22.91 -1.31 -13.85
C PHE A 47 -22.63 -1.19 -12.36
N LYS A 48 -23.22 -2.05 -11.52
CA LYS A 48 -22.94 -2.06 -10.07
C LYS A 48 -21.47 -2.34 -9.77
N VAL A 49 -20.82 -3.24 -10.51
CA VAL A 49 -19.38 -3.50 -10.38
C VAL A 49 -18.56 -2.28 -10.80
N LEU A 50 -18.89 -1.66 -11.95
CA LEU A 50 -18.19 -0.45 -12.40
C LEU A 50 -18.37 0.72 -11.44
N ASP A 51 -19.58 0.95 -10.94
CA ASP A 51 -19.89 1.99 -9.96
C ASP A 51 -19.17 1.73 -8.63
N THR A 52 -19.09 0.47 -8.20
CA THR A 52 -18.32 0.08 -7.00
C THR A 52 -16.84 0.35 -7.21
N ILE A 53 -16.27 -0.01 -8.37
CA ILE A 53 -14.87 0.25 -8.69
C ILE A 53 -14.61 1.76 -8.71
N ASP A 54 -15.45 2.55 -9.38
CA ASP A 54 -15.30 3.99 -9.47
C ASP A 54 -15.41 4.66 -8.10
N SER A 55 -16.41 4.29 -7.30
CA SER A 55 -16.58 4.77 -5.93
C SER A 55 -15.37 4.41 -5.05
N GLN A 56 -14.89 3.17 -5.13
CA GLN A 56 -13.70 2.73 -4.37
C GLN A 56 -12.42 3.42 -4.84
N MET A 57 -12.28 3.69 -6.14
CA MET A 57 -11.15 4.47 -6.67
C MET A 57 -11.22 5.90 -6.16
N GLN A 58 -12.37 6.57 -6.25
CA GLN A 58 -12.53 7.93 -5.73
C GLN A 58 -12.28 8.01 -4.22
N GLN A 59 -12.81 7.07 -3.44
CA GLN A 59 -12.62 7.04 -1.99
C GLN A 59 -11.16 6.78 -1.59
N ARG A 60 -10.44 5.91 -2.31
CA ARG A 60 -9.03 5.60 -2.01
C ARG A 60 -8.06 6.65 -2.53
N LEU A 61 -8.41 7.34 -3.62
CA LEU A 61 -7.55 8.33 -4.26
C LEU A 61 -7.83 9.75 -3.76
N SER A 62 -8.98 10.02 -3.13
CA SER A 62 -9.24 11.29 -2.43
C SER A 62 -8.24 11.55 -1.30
N SER A 63 -7.68 10.52 -0.67
CA SER A 63 -6.57 10.69 0.27
C SER A 63 -5.24 11.09 -0.37
N LEU A 64 -5.07 10.98 -1.70
CA LEU A 64 -3.85 11.43 -2.38
C LEU A 64 -3.76 12.96 -2.48
N GLU A 65 -4.89 13.67 -2.48
CA GLU A 65 -4.87 15.15 -2.44
C GLU A 65 -4.17 15.64 -1.16
N LYS A 66 -4.29 14.87 -0.07
CA LYS A 66 -3.57 15.10 1.19
C LYS A 66 -2.08 14.77 1.12
N MET A 67 -1.61 14.14 0.03
CA MET A 67 -0.20 13.81 -0.19
C MET A 67 0.51 14.80 -1.12
N THR A 68 -0.13 15.94 -1.45
CA THR A 68 0.49 17.02 -2.24
C THR A 68 1.77 17.58 -1.60
N PHE A 69 1.90 17.48 -0.27
CA PHE A 69 3.14 17.80 0.44
C PHE A 69 4.34 16.95 0.01
N LEU A 70 4.14 15.79 -0.63
CA LEU A 70 5.22 15.00 -1.21
C LEU A 70 6.04 15.79 -2.24
N GLY A 71 5.45 16.84 -2.83
CA GLY A 71 6.16 17.76 -3.71
C GLY A 71 7.28 18.56 -3.03
N LEU A 72 7.28 18.69 -1.69
CA LEU A 72 8.30 19.46 -0.96
C LEU A 72 9.71 18.88 -1.12
N LEU A 73 9.85 17.57 -1.33
CA LEU A 73 11.12 16.88 -1.57
C LEU A 73 11.26 16.36 -3.01
N ASP A 74 10.65 17.07 -3.98
CA ASP A 74 10.81 16.77 -5.41
C ASP A 74 12.12 17.35 -5.96
N PHE A 75 13.21 16.58 -5.83
CA PHE A 75 14.59 16.99 -6.19
C PHE A 75 14.72 17.68 -7.58
N PRO A 76 14.09 17.19 -8.66
CA PRO A 76 14.14 17.86 -9.97
C PRO A 76 13.55 19.28 -9.99
N ARG A 77 12.66 19.62 -9.05
CA ARG A 77 11.99 20.92 -8.98
C ARG A 77 12.66 21.91 -8.02
N PHE A 78 13.76 21.53 -7.37
CA PHE A 78 14.43 22.40 -6.40
C PHE A 78 14.89 23.73 -6.99
N HIS A 79 15.28 23.76 -8.28
CA HIS A 79 15.60 25.00 -8.99
C HIS A 79 14.41 25.98 -9.08
N GLN A 80 13.19 25.46 -9.16
CA GLN A 80 11.97 26.28 -9.16
C GLN A 80 11.63 26.74 -7.74
N TYR A 81 11.83 25.88 -6.75
CA TYR A 81 11.56 26.18 -5.33
C TYR A 81 12.53 27.18 -4.71
N GLU A 82 13.73 27.29 -5.26
CA GLU A 82 14.67 28.35 -4.96
C GLU A 82 14.13 29.74 -5.34
N GLN A 83 13.40 29.84 -6.46
CA GLN A 83 12.81 31.11 -6.93
C GLN A 83 11.42 31.37 -6.35
N ALA A 84 10.60 30.33 -6.22
CA ALA A 84 9.23 30.42 -5.73
C ALA A 84 8.94 29.25 -4.78
N PHE A 85 8.82 29.56 -3.49
CA PHE A 85 8.56 28.54 -2.47
C PHE A 85 7.20 27.86 -2.69
N PRO A 86 7.12 26.52 -2.60
CA PRO A 86 5.90 25.76 -2.89
C PRO A 86 4.87 25.84 -1.74
N GLU A 87 4.16 26.97 -1.64
CA GLU A 87 3.21 27.20 -0.54
C GLU A 87 2.06 26.20 -0.52
N SER A 88 1.53 25.81 -1.68
CA SER A 88 0.43 24.85 -1.73
C SER A 88 0.79 23.48 -1.12
N ALA A 89 2.01 23.01 -1.33
CA ALA A 89 2.50 21.77 -0.74
C ALA A 89 2.85 21.94 0.74
N PHE A 90 3.32 23.12 1.14
CA PHE A 90 3.59 23.45 2.54
C PHE A 90 2.30 23.55 3.37
N ASP A 91 1.27 24.22 2.84
CA ASP A 91 -0.05 24.31 3.46
C ASP A 91 -0.72 22.94 3.58
N ALA A 92 -0.54 22.07 2.59
CA ALA A 92 -1.02 20.69 2.67
C ALA A 92 -0.32 19.88 3.78
N LEU A 93 0.99 20.08 3.97
CA LEU A 93 1.74 19.49 5.08
C LEU A 93 1.20 20.03 6.41
N LYS A 94 1.01 21.34 6.52
CA LYS A 94 0.51 22.00 7.72
C LYS A 94 -0.89 21.51 8.09
N TYR A 95 -1.78 21.37 7.11
CA TYR A 95 -3.13 20.84 7.33
C TYR A 95 -3.12 19.39 7.83
N THR A 96 -2.21 18.55 7.33
CA THR A 96 -2.20 17.11 7.60
C THR A 96 -1.35 16.74 8.83
N TYR A 97 -0.20 17.40 9.00
CA TYR A 97 0.83 17.07 9.99
C TYR A 97 1.30 18.28 10.81
N GLY A 98 0.67 19.44 10.72
CA GLY A 98 1.14 20.68 11.37
C GLY A 98 1.36 20.56 12.88
N GLN A 99 0.68 19.65 13.58
CA GLN A 99 0.91 19.39 15.00
C GLN A 99 2.30 18.79 15.33
N PHE A 100 3.01 18.25 14.33
CA PHE A 100 4.31 17.58 14.50
C PHE A 100 5.49 18.44 14.05
N PHE A 101 5.23 19.57 13.37
CA PHE A 101 6.25 20.40 12.77
C PHE A 101 6.20 21.82 13.32
N ASP A 102 7.38 22.45 13.41
CA ASP A 102 7.48 23.89 13.59
C ASP A 102 7.52 24.53 12.20
N ASP A 103 6.45 25.23 11.83
CA ASP A 103 6.28 25.82 10.50
C ASP A 103 7.41 26.81 10.16
N VAL A 104 7.83 27.63 11.13
CA VAL A 104 8.78 28.72 10.91
C VAL A 104 10.16 28.13 10.69
N LEU A 105 10.54 27.19 11.54
CA LEU A 105 11.83 26.51 11.46
C LEU A 105 11.89 25.61 10.21
N LEU A 106 10.85 24.83 9.94
CA LEU A 106 10.78 23.95 8.77
C LEU A 106 10.88 24.75 7.46
N ARG A 107 10.18 25.87 7.35
CA ARG A 107 10.26 26.74 6.17
C ARG A 107 11.67 27.27 5.94
N SER A 108 12.38 27.60 7.03
CA SER A 108 13.74 28.12 6.97
C SER A 108 14.72 27.03 6.54
N GLU A 109 14.59 25.83 7.10
CA GLU A 109 15.39 24.66 6.75
C GLU A 109 15.14 24.19 5.30
N LEU A 110 13.89 24.22 4.82
CA LEU A 110 13.55 23.89 3.43
C LEU A 110 14.16 24.88 2.44
N LYS A 111 14.19 26.18 2.77
CA LYS A 111 14.90 27.17 1.94
C LYS A 111 16.39 26.87 1.86
N VAL A 112 17.01 26.50 2.98
CA VAL A 112 18.42 26.08 3.01
C VAL A 112 18.63 24.84 2.13
N LEU A 113 17.73 23.86 2.17
CA LEU A 113 17.77 22.69 1.30
C LEU A 113 17.72 23.03 -0.20
N TYR A 114 16.83 23.95 -0.60
CA TYR A 114 16.65 24.30 -2.01
C TYR A 114 17.85 25.06 -2.59
N VAL A 115 18.54 25.85 -1.77
CA VAL A 115 19.73 26.62 -2.18
C VAL A 115 21.00 25.76 -2.13
N SER A 116 21.19 24.96 -1.08
CA SER A 116 22.47 24.30 -0.80
C SER A 116 22.78 23.16 -1.78
N PRO A 117 23.85 23.24 -2.58
CA PRO A 117 24.19 22.19 -3.55
C PRO A 117 24.55 20.86 -2.87
N ASP A 118 25.12 20.91 -1.67
CA ASP A 118 25.53 19.71 -0.92
C ASP A 118 24.34 18.86 -0.47
N LEU A 119 23.17 19.48 -0.28
CA LEU A 119 21.93 18.81 0.12
C LEU A 119 21.10 18.33 -1.08
N LYS A 120 21.48 18.68 -2.31
CA LYS A 120 20.84 18.18 -3.54
C LYS A 120 21.32 16.75 -3.83
N LYS A 121 20.69 15.76 -3.17
CA LYS A 121 20.95 14.32 -3.41
C LYS A 121 19.98 13.75 -4.44
N ARG A 122 20.16 12.47 -4.82
CA ARG A 122 19.31 11.82 -5.85
C ARG A 122 17.97 11.34 -5.31
N ASN A 123 17.89 11.06 -4.01
CA ASN A 123 16.69 10.55 -3.35
C ASN A 123 16.67 10.92 -1.87
N VAL A 124 15.48 10.82 -1.25
CA VAL A 124 15.27 11.14 0.18
C VAL A 124 16.11 10.23 1.09
N SER A 125 16.36 8.97 0.70
CA SER A 125 17.17 8.05 1.51
C SER A 125 18.65 8.46 1.59
N GLU A 126 19.22 8.91 0.48
CA GLU A 126 20.58 9.47 0.40
C GLU A 126 20.68 10.77 1.19
N LEU A 127 19.69 11.66 1.06
CA LEU A 127 19.62 12.89 1.85
C LEU A 127 19.59 12.57 3.35
N THR A 128 18.73 11.65 3.78
CA THR A 128 18.60 11.25 5.19
C THR A 128 19.90 10.64 5.72
N SER A 129 20.54 9.78 4.93
CA SER A 129 21.82 9.16 5.30
C SER A 129 22.96 10.17 5.38
N PHE A 130 22.98 11.14 4.46
CA PHE A 130 23.93 12.26 4.47
C PHE A 130 23.73 13.15 5.69
N MET A 131 22.49 13.51 6.02
CA MET A 131 22.18 14.32 7.21
C MET A 131 22.66 13.61 8.48
N ARG A 132 22.42 12.30 8.59
CA ARG A 132 22.88 11.49 9.73
C ARG A 132 24.40 11.42 9.83
N SER A 133 25.09 11.22 8.70
CA SER A 133 26.54 11.04 8.69
C SER A 133 27.30 12.32 9.04
N ASN A 134 26.71 13.49 8.76
CA ASN A 134 27.33 14.80 9.03
C ASN A 134 26.80 15.50 10.29
N GLY A 135 25.98 14.82 11.11
CA GLY A 135 25.42 15.42 12.33
C GLY A 135 24.41 16.55 12.09
N LEU A 136 23.84 16.65 10.88
CA LEU A 136 22.83 17.65 10.52
C LEU A 136 21.45 17.35 11.11
N CYS A 137 21.28 16.21 11.79
CA CYS A 137 20.05 15.85 12.48
C CYS A 137 19.68 16.86 13.57
N ASP A 138 20.67 17.41 14.28
CA ASP A 138 20.45 18.39 15.35
C ASP A 138 20.40 19.82 14.82
N ALA A 139 21.12 20.09 13.71
CA ALA A 139 21.15 21.41 13.09
C ALA A 139 19.91 21.71 12.23
N MET A 140 19.29 20.67 11.64
CA MET A 140 18.09 20.78 10.80
C MET A 140 17.04 19.72 11.20
N PRO A 141 16.52 19.79 12.44
CA PRO A 141 15.66 18.76 12.99
C PRO A 141 14.31 18.64 12.30
N GLN A 142 13.76 19.72 11.74
CA GLN A 142 12.43 19.67 11.10
C GLN A 142 12.50 19.02 9.72
N LEU A 143 13.55 19.31 8.96
CA LEU A 143 13.84 18.70 7.67
C LEU A 143 14.17 17.21 7.85
N TYR A 144 14.94 16.87 8.87
CA TYR A 144 15.24 15.46 9.16
C TYR A 144 13.96 14.68 9.49
N LYS A 145 13.08 15.22 10.34
CA LYS A 145 11.74 14.63 10.60
C LYS A 145 10.90 14.52 9.33
N LEU A 146 10.94 15.53 8.46
CA LEU A 146 10.22 15.49 7.18
C LEU A 146 10.74 14.35 6.30
N CYS A 147 12.06 14.18 6.22
CA CYS A 147 12.67 13.07 5.48
C CYS A 147 12.25 11.70 6.06
N GLU A 148 12.22 11.56 7.39
CA GLU A 148 11.72 10.34 8.04
C GLU A 148 10.26 10.07 7.71
N LEU A 149 9.39 11.08 7.79
CA LEU A 149 8.00 10.97 7.37
C LEU A 149 7.91 10.45 5.94
N PHE A 150 8.66 11.03 5.00
CA PHE A 150 8.67 10.59 3.61
C PHE A 150 9.13 9.14 3.42
N LEU A 151 10.14 8.69 4.18
CA LEU A 151 10.63 7.31 4.11
C LEU A 151 9.64 6.30 4.72
N THR A 152 8.80 6.72 5.66
CA THR A 152 7.74 5.86 6.23
C THR A 152 6.52 5.74 5.33
N LEU A 153 6.28 6.71 4.44
CA LEU A 153 5.18 6.65 3.50
C LEU A 153 5.46 5.56 2.46
N PRO A 154 4.48 4.68 2.16
CA PRO A 154 4.62 3.67 1.14
C PRO A 154 4.61 4.33 -0.25
N SER A 155 5.74 4.93 -0.63
CA SER A 155 5.91 5.68 -1.88
C SER A 155 6.00 4.76 -3.12
N THR A 156 6.23 3.45 -2.93
CA THR A 156 6.43 2.50 -4.04
C THR A 156 5.46 1.32 -3.99
N THR A 157 4.82 1.02 -5.12
CA THR A 157 3.98 -0.18 -5.30
C THR A 157 4.78 -1.48 -5.25
N ALA A 158 6.11 -1.41 -5.47
CA ALA A 158 6.99 -2.56 -5.54
C ALA A 158 6.99 -3.44 -4.27
N SER A 159 6.88 -2.84 -3.07
CA SER A 159 6.82 -3.61 -1.82
C SER A 159 5.50 -4.39 -1.72
N VAL A 160 4.41 -3.76 -2.15
CA VAL A 160 3.07 -4.34 -2.18
C VAL A 160 3.00 -5.46 -3.23
N GLU A 161 3.55 -5.24 -4.42
CA GLU A 161 3.63 -6.24 -5.50
C GLU A 161 4.46 -7.47 -5.10
N ARG A 162 5.60 -7.27 -4.42
CA ARG A 162 6.39 -8.37 -3.86
C ARG A 162 5.58 -9.19 -2.84
N THR A 163 4.82 -8.51 -2.00
CA THR A 163 3.95 -9.14 -1.00
C THR A 163 2.81 -9.93 -1.65
N PHE A 164 2.13 -9.36 -2.64
CA PHE A 164 1.10 -10.06 -3.41
C PHE A 164 1.64 -11.25 -4.21
N SER A 165 2.84 -11.14 -4.77
CA SER A 165 3.53 -12.25 -5.43
C SER A 165 3.85 -13.38 -4.45
N GLY A 166 4.34 -13.04 -3.24
CA GLY A 166 4.53 -13.99 -2.15
C GLY A 166 3.23 -14.68 -1.74
N LEU A 167 2.15 -13.92 -1.58
CA LEU A 167 0.83 -14.44 -1.25
C LEU A 167 0.29 -15.38 -2.34
N LYS A 168 0.47 -15.02 -3.62
CA LYS A 168 0.10 -15.87 -4.76
C LYS A 168 0.86 -17.19 -4.71
N ARG A 169 2.18 -17.18 -4.45
CA ARG A 169 2.98 -18.40 -4.28
C ARG A 169 2.47 -19.28 -3.13
N ILE A 170 2.17 -18.68 -1.96
CA ILE A 170 1.62 -19.40 -0.81
C ILE A 170 0.28 -20.07 -1.17
N LYS A 171 -0.61 -19.32 -1.82
CA LYS A 171 -1.95 -19.80 -2.21
C LYS A 171 -1.87 -20.89 -3.29
N THR A 172 -0.99 -20.74 -4.28
CA THR A 172 -0.79 -21.74 -5.34
C THR A 172 -0.16 -23.02 -4.80
N TYR A 173 0.81 -22.92 -3.88
CA TYR A 173 1.46 -24.07 -3.27
C TYR A 173 0.49 -24.89 -2.41
N GLN A 174 -0.45 -24.25 -1.70
CA GLN A 174 -1.40 -24.93 -0.82
C GLN A 174 -2.79 -25.07 -1.44
N ARG A 175 -2.88 -25.59 -2.67
CA ARG A 175 -4.13 -25.73 -3.47
C ARG A 175 -5.32 -26.45 -2.79
N ASN A 176 -5.15 -26.96 -1.57
CA ASN A 176 -6.22 -27.49 -0.71
C ASN A 176 -6.92 -26.35 0.04
N ALA A 177 -8.25 -26.39 0.10
CA ALA A 177 -9.09 -25.39 0.75
C ALA A 177 -8.57 -24.99 2.15
N MET A 178 -7.94 -23.82 2.23
CA MET A 178 -7.38 -23.27 3.46
C MET A 178 -8.27 -22.15 3.99
N GLY A 179 -8.52 -22.16 5.31
CA GLY A 179 -9.19 -21.04 5.98
C GLY A 179 -8.33 -19.78 6.04
N GLN A 180 -8.97 -18.60 6.02
CA GLN A 180 -8.32 -17.30 5.94
C GLN A 180 -7.26 -17.04 7.03
N GLN A 181 -7.48 -17.55 8.25
CA GLN A 181 -6.53 -17.41 9.36
C GLN A 181 -5.17 -18.04 9.07
N ARG A 182 -5.16 -19.25 8.50
CA ARG A 182 -3.90 -19.94 8.17
C ARG A 182 -3.18 -19.25 7.01
N LEU A 183 -3.92 -18.72 6.03
CA LEU A 183 -3.34 -17.96 4.93
C LEU A 183 -2.68 -16.67 5.44
N SER A 184 -3.36 -15.93 6.30
CA SER A 184 -2.84 -14.71 6.91
C SER A 184 -1.58 -14.98 7.74
N GLY A 185 -1.58 -16.04 8.56
CA GLY A 185 -0.41 -16.44 9.34
C GLY A 185 0.79 -16.78 8.46
N LEU A 186 0.60 -17.57 7.40
CA LEU A 186 1.69 -17.91 6.47
C LEU A 186 2.20 -16.71 5.67
N ALA A 187 1.30 -15.80 5.28
CA ALA A 187 1.68 -14.56 4.62
C ALA A 187 2.55 -13.70 5.54
N MET A 188 2.15 -13.53 6.79
CA MET A 188 2.91 -12.80 7.80
C MET A 188 4.29 -13.42 8.01
N MET A 189 4.39 -14.75 8.13
CA MET A 189 5.68 -15.45 8.25
C MET A 189 6.57 -15.25 7.02
N SER A 190 5.99 -15.19 5.82
CA SER A 190 6.74 -14.98 4.57
C SER A 190 7.29 -13.56 4.45
N ILE A 191 6.48 -12.56 4.83
CA ILE A 191 6.88 -11.14 4.86
C ILE A 191 7.98 -10.93 5.91
N GLU A 192 7.77 -11.44 7.13
CA GLU A 192 8.66 -11.28 8.27
C GLU A 192 9.75 -12.35 8.36
N ARG A 193 10.11 -12.96 7.22
CA ARG A 193 11.08 -14.07 7.17
C ARG A 193 12.39 -13.73 7.87
N ARG A 194 12.89 -12.49 7.76
CA ARG A 194 14.13 -12.05 8.43
C ARG A 194 14.01 -12.07 9.94
N MET A 195 12.89 -11.55 10.47
CA MET A 195 12.61 -11.58 11.90
C MET A 195 12.50 -13.02 12.39
N LEU A 196 11.81 -13.89 11.64
CA LEU A 196 11.72 -15.32 11.97
C LEU A 196 13.07 -16.02 11.99
N GLN A 197 14.01 -15.69 11.10
CA GLN A 197 15.36 -16.27 11.18
C GLN A 197 16.09 -15.85 12.45
N LYS A 198 15.92 -14.59 12.90
CA LYS A 198 16.48 -14.11 14.17
C LYS A 198 15.84 -14.78 15.40
N ILE A 199 14.52 -15.02 15.34
CA ILE A 199 13.81 -15.72 16.42
C ILE A 199 14.19 -17.21 16.43
N LYS A 200 14.39 -17.82 15.26
CA LYS A 200 14.82 -19.22 15.15
C LYS A 200 16.20 -19.47 15.74
N SER A 201 17.09 -18.47 15.74
CA SER A 201 18.41 -18.57 16.38
C SER A 201 18.36 -18.50 17.91
N ASP A 202 17.21 -18.17 18.52
CA ASP A 202 17.02 -18.29 19.97
C ASP A 202 16.67 -19.74 20.32
N GLU A 203 17.52 -20.41 21.09
CA GLU A 203 17.34 -21.81 21.52
C GLU A 203 16.01 -22.00 22.27
N SER A 204 15.55 -21.01 23.02
CA SER A 204 14.32 -21.08 23.82
C SER A 204 13.03 -21.02 22.99
N PHE A 205 13.12 -20.66 21.70
CA PHE A 205 11.96 -20.51 20.84
C PHE A 205 11.24 -21.86 20.63
N TYR A 206 12.01 -22.93 20.37
CA TYR A 206 11.44 -24.24 20.10
C TYR A 206 10.69 -24.80 21.31
N ASP A 207 11.25 -24.65 22.51
CA ASP A 207 10.62 -25.10 23.75
C ASP A 207 9.29 -24.40 23.99
N LYS A 208 9.25 -23.06 23.81
CA LYS A 208 8.02 -22.27 23.93
C LYS A 208 6.96 -22.72 22.92
N VAL A 209 7.36 -22.99 21.68
CA VAL A 209 6.46 -23.47 20.64
C VAL A 209 5.93 -24.86 20.98
N ILE A 210 6.76 -25.77 21.48
CA ILE A 210 6.35 -27.12 21.91
C ILE A 210 5.31 -27.01 23.03
N VAL A 211 5.59 -26.22 24.09
CA VAL A 211 4.66 -26.01 25.21
C VAL A 211 3.32 -25.43 24.74
N GLU A 212 3.33 -24.49 23.80
CA GLU A 212 2.10 -23.92 23.25
C GLU A 212 1.30 -24.97 22.45
N PHE A 213 1.98 -25.84 21.71
CA PHE A 213 1.33 -26.91 20.97
C PHE A 213 0.80 -28.04 21.85
N THR A 214 1.37 -28.26 23.05
CA THR A 214 0.84 -29.23 24.03
C THR A 214 -0.44 -28.75 24.70
N LYS A 215 -0.70 -27.43 24.76
CA LYS A 215 -1.96 -26.89 25.30
C LYS A 215 -3.17 -27.20 24.42
N LYS A 216 -2.98 -27.49 23.13
CA LYS A 216 -4.08 -27.88 22.23
C LYS A 216 -4.36 -29.38 22.37
N ALA A 217 -5.59 -29.71 22.75
CA ALA A 217 -6.07 -31.10 22.69
C ALA A 217 -6.02 -31.60 21.23
N ARG A 218 -5.14 -32.57 20.97
CA ARG A 218 -5.01 -33.23 19.67
C ARG A 218 -5.64 -34.61 19.74
N ARG A 219 -6.17 -35.09 18.61
CA ARG A 219 -6.69 -36.48 18.46
C ARG A 219 -5.59 -37.56 18.35
N MET A 220 -4.31 -37.22 18.48
CA MET A 220 -3.19 -38.17 18.40
C MET A 220 -2.27 -38.01 19.60
N GLU A 221 -1.96 -39.14 20.24
CA GLU A 221 -0.97 -39.27 21.31
C GLU A 221 0.44 -39.33 20.73
N PHE A 222 1.32 -38.44 21.19
CA PHE A 222 2.73 -38.48 20.84
C PHE A 222 3.48 -39.22 21.95
N ILE A 223 3.79 -40.50 21.72
CA ILE A 223 4.68 -41.28 22.59
C ILE A 223 6.11 -40.93 22.18
N TYR A 224 6.87 -40.28 23.07
CA TYR A 224 8.32 -40.12 22.91
C TYR A 224 8.99 -41.41 23.38
N LYS A 225 9.82 -42.04 22.52
CA LYS A 225 10.75 -43.12 22.87
C LYS A 225 12.13 -42.55 23.12
#